data_AF-A0AAW6BL74-F1
#
_entry.id   AF-A0AAW6BL74-F1
#
_cell.length_a   1.000
_cell.length_b   1.000
_cell.length_c   1.000
_cell.angle_alpha   90.00
_cell.angle_beta   90.00
_cell.angle_gamma   90.00
#
_symmetry.space_group_name_H-M   'P 1'
#
loop_
_entity.id
_entity.type
_entity.pdbx_description
1 polymer ?
#
loop_
_entity_poly.entity_id
_entity_poly.type
_entity_poly.pdbx_seq_one_letter_code
_entity_poly.pdbx_strand_id
1 'polypeptide(L)'
;MAEHNINDFYCQNETLNEWLSCRALKNNKLGASRTFVICKEDTKDVIGYYCLSAGSINHIESTPSLKRNMPDPIPVVLLGRLAVDVEYQGKKLGALLLQDAWKRVASTTEQWAFQPYTLMLPLGKQNENSANKFLKQKTTSMAKFLSRN
;
A
#
# COMPACT_ATOMS: atom_id res chain seq x y z
N MET A 1 -5.59 19.21 -11.23
CA MET A 1 -5.28 17.80 -10.94
C MET A 1 -3.99 17.50 -11.67
N ALA A 2 -2.95 17.04 -10.98
CA ALA A 2 -1.64 16.81 -11.60
C ALA A 2 -1.80 15.80 -12.75
N GLU A 3 -1.50 16.26 -13.95
CA GLU A 3 -1.52 15.47 -15.18
C GLU A 3 -0.26 14.61 -15.15
N HIS A 4 -0.43 13.31 -14.86
CA HIS A 4 0.66 12.34 -14.85
C HIS A 4 0.55 11.46 -16.10
N ASN A 5 1.67 11.22 -16.77
CA ASN A 5 1.74 10.30 -17.89
C ASN A 5 1.90 8.87 -17.36
N ILE A 6 0.88 8.04 -17.60
CA ILE A 6 0.84 6.63 -17.20
C ILE A 6 0.90 5.67 -18.39
N ASN A 7 0.94 6.21 -19.62
CA ASN A 7 0.86 5.38 -20.84
C ASN A 7 2.11 4.51 -21.01
N ASP A 8 3.25 5.03 -20.58
CA ASP A 8 4.54 4.35 -20.71
C ASP A 8 4.88 3.49 -19.48
N PHE A 9 4.01 3.46 -18.47
CA PHE A 9 4.24 2.63 -17.28
C PHE A 9 4.02 1.15 -17.58
N TYR A 10 5.05 0.34 -17.35
CA TYR A 10 4.97 -1.10 -17.51
C TYR A 10 5.73 -1.84 -16.41
N CYS A 11 5.00 -2.62 -15.61
CA CYS A 11 5.60 -3.60 -14.70
C CYS A 11 5.33 -5.03 -15.17
N GLN A 12 6.06 -6.01 -14.62
CA GLN A 12 5.96 -7.45 -14.96
C GLN A 12 4.60 -8.09 -14.58
N ASN A 13 3.61 -7.30 -14.16
CA ASN A 13 2.28 -7.75 -13.79
C ASN A 13 1.23 -6.93 -14.55
N GLU A 14 0.65 -7.53 -15.59
CA GLU A 14 -0.34 -6.89 -16.47
C GLU A 14 -1.57 -6.39 -15.70
N THR A 15 -2.04 -7.13 -14.69
CA THR A 15 -3.17 -6.71 -13.86
C THR A 15 -2.88 -5.40 -13.11
N LEU A 16 -1.62 -5.15 -12.73
CA LEU A 16 -1.23 -3.88 -12.10
C LEU A 16 -1.10 -2.75 -13.12
N ASN A 17 -0.69 -3.04 -14.36
CA ASN A 17 -0.63 -2.06 -15.44
C ASN A 17 -2.05 -1.60 -15.83
N GLU A 18 -2.94 -2.55 -16.13
CA GLU A 18 -4.33 -2.28 -16.49
C GLU A 18 -5.09 -1.56 -15.38
N TRP A 19 -4.84 -1.92 -14.12
CA TRP A 19 -5.50 -1.27 -13.01
C TRP A 19 -5.10 0.20 -12.89
N LEU A 20 -3.83 0.53 -13.11
CA LEU A 20 -3.36 1.91 -13.07
C LEU A 20 -4.06 2.75 -14.16
N SER A 21 -4.07 2.26 -15.39
CA SER A 21 -4.64 2.97 -16.55
C SER A 21 -6.16 3.12 -16.47
N CYS A 22 -6.87 2.06 -16.06
CA CYS A 22 -8.33 2.02 -16.17
C CYS A 22 -9.06 2.35 -14.86
N ARG A 23 -8.45 2.10 -13.69
CA ARG A 23 -9.17 2.13 -12.40
C ARG A 23 -8.62 3.10 -11.37
N ALA A 24 -7.32 3.42 -11.39
CA ALA A 24 -6.71 4.25 -10.35
C ALA A 24 -7.39 5.63 -10.20
N LEU A 25 -7.63 6.32 -11.32
CA LEU A 25 -8.27 7.65 -11.32
C LEU A 25 -9.73 7.58 -10.85
N LYS A 26 -10.48 6.57 -11.29
CA LYS A 26 -11.87 6.37 -10.89
C LYS A 26 -11.97 6.09 -9.40
N ASN A 27 -11.11 5.21 -8.87
CA ASN A 27 -11.09 4.88 -7.46
C ASN A 27 -10.67 6.07 -6.58
N ASN A 28 -9.74 6.90 -7.07
CA ASN A 28 -9.39 8.17 -6.42
C ASN A 28 -10.61 9.09 -6.33
N LYS A 29 -11.34 9.28 -7.44
CA LYS A 29 -12.53 10.16 -7.48
C LYS A 29 -13.67 9.65 -6.60
N LEU A 30 -13.89 8.34 -6.57
CA LEU A 30 -14.94 7.70 -5.75
C LEU A 30 -14.56 7.56 -4.26
N GLY A 31 -13.33 7.89 -3.88
CA GLY A 31 -12.84 7.71 -2.51
C GLY A 31 -12.59 6.24 -2.11
N ALA A 32 -12.69 5.31 -3.05
CA ALA A 32 -12.46 3.88 -2.80
C ALA A 32 -10.99 3.56 -2.47
N SER A 33 -10.06 4.29 -3.06
CA SER A 33 -8.63 4.20 -2.71
C SER A 33 -7.91 5.48 -3.10
N ARG A 34 -6.84 5.82 -2.38
CA ARG A 34 -5.91 6.89 -2.71
C ARG A 34 -4.66 6.32 -3.38
N THR A 35 -4.41 6.70 -4.63
CA THR A 35 -3.22 6.29 -5.39
C THR A 35 -2.17 7.39 -5.38
N PHE A 36 -0.93 7.02 -5.04
CA PHE A 36 0.24 7.88 -5.06
C PHE A 36 1.21 7.36 -6.12
N VAL A 37 1.84 8.28 -6.85
CA VAL A 37 2.77 7.96 -7.94
C VAL A 37 4.11 8.64 -7.68
N ILE A 38 5.18 8.03 -8.17
CA ILE A 38 6.49 8.66 -8.32
C ILE A 38 6.69 8.90 -9.81
N CYS A 39 7.09 10.11 -10.16
CA CYS A 39 7.48 10.47 -11.52
C CYS A 39 8.99 10.47 -11.69
N LYS A 40 9.43 10.28 -12.92
CA LYS A 40 10.82 10.56 -13.31
C LYS A 40 11.11 12.05 -13.10
N GLU A 41 12.35 12.36 -12.74
CA GLU A 41 12.83 13.72 -12.54
C GLU A 41 12.57 14.58 -13.78
N ASP A 42 12.07 15.79 -13.56
CA ASP A 42 11.69 16.77 -14.60
C ASP A 42 10.66 16.29 -15.64
N THR A 43 10.00 15.15 -15.44
CA THR A 43 8.93 14.68 -16.31
C THR A 43 7.65 14.35 -15.54
N LYS A 44 6.57 14.10 -16.28
CA LYS A 44 5.28 13.63 -15.75
C LYS A 44 5.16 12.11 -15.79
N ASP A 45 6.19 11.40 -16.25
CA ASP A 45 6.15 9.96 -16.51
C ASP A 45 6.21 9.19 -15.21
N VAL A 46 5.20 8.36 -14.98
CA VAL A 46 5.11 7.55 -13.77
C VAL A 46 6.08 6.37 -13.87
N ILE A 47 6.99 6.26 -12.89
CA ILE A 47 7.97 5.16 -12.80
C ILE A 47 7.64 4.19 -11.66
N GLY A 48 6.62 4.48 -10.86
CA GLY A 48 6.17 3.64 -9.78
C GLY A 48 4.94 4.21 -9.09
N TYR A 49 4.14 3.35 -8.48
CA TYR A 49 2.95 3.77 -7.76
C TYR A 49 2.60 2.82 -6.62
N TYR A 50 1.79 3.33 -5.70
CA TYR A 50 1.10 2.51 -4.72
C TYR A 50 -0.30 3.05 -4.43
N CYS A 51 -1.19 2.21 -3.91
CA CYS A 51 -2.51 2.65 -3.47
C CYS A 51 -2.80 2.27 -2.02
N LEU A 52 -3.41 3.20 -1.28
CA LEU A 52 -3.89 3.04 0.07
C LEU A 52 -5.43 3.05 0.08
N SER A 53 -6.06 2.22 0.91
CA SER A 53 -7.50 2.28 1.17
C SER A 53 -7.78 2.07 2.64
N ALA A 54 -8.81 2.74 3.16
CA ALA A 54 -9.33 2.47 4.49
C ALA A 54 -10.18 1.17 4.46
N GLY A 55 -10.17 0.43 5.56
CA GLY A 55 -10.99 -0.76 5.74
C GLY A 55 -11.12 -1.12 7.21
N SER A 56 -11.74 -2.27 7.47
CA SER A 56 -11.87 -2.81 8.82
C SER A 56 -11.85 -4.34 8.83
N ILE A 57 -11.39 -4.94 9.92
CA ILE A 57 -11.34 -6.39 10.14
C ILE A 57 -12.21 -6.75 11.34
N ASN A 58 -13.12 -7.70 11.18
CA ASN A 58 -13.94 -8.17 12.30
C ASN A 58 -13.09 -8.95 13.31
N HIS A 59 -13.44 -8.90 14.60
CA HIS A 59 -12.71 -9.64 15.65
C HIS A 59 -12.61 -11.14 15.39
N ILE A 60 -13.62 -11.72 14.74
CA ILE A 60 -13.69 -13.15 14.39
C ILE A 60 -12.59 -13.53 13.38
N GLU A 61 -12.25 -12.63 12.47
CA GLU A 61 -11.28 -12.84 11.39
C GLU A 61 -9.85 -12.43 11.81
N SER A 62 -9.71 -11.83 12.99
CA SER A 62 -8.46 -11.27 13.50
C SER A 62 -7.69 -12.24 14.40
N THR A 63 -6.37 -12.03 14.48
CA THR A 63 -5.54 -12.78 15.45
C THR A 63 -5.72 -12.24 16.87
N PRO A 64 -5.60 -13.08 17.93
CA PRO A 64 -5.74 -12.64 19.32
C PRO A 64 -4.82 -11.48 19.73
N SER A 65 -3.64 -11.38 19.13
CA SER A 65 -2.72 -10.25 19.33
C SER A 65 -3.21 -8.96 18.69
N LEU A 66 -3.92 -9.05 17.56
CA LEU A 66 -4.40 -7.89 16.81
C LEU A 66 -5.66 -7.28 17.43
N LYS A 67 -6.59 -8.11 17.94
CA LYS A 67 -7.84 -7.60 18.56
C LYS A 67 -7.70 -7.12 20.00
N ARG A 68 -6.58 -7.42 20.67
CA ARG A 68 -6.39 -7.06 22.07
C ARG A 68 -6.46 -5.54 22.21
N ASN A 69 -7.40 -5.04 23.02
CA ASN A 69 -7.65 -3.62 23.26
C ASN A 69 -8.03 -2.81 22.01
N MET A 70 -8.57 -3.44 20.97
CA MET A 70 -9.03 -2.77 19.75
C MET A 70 -10.56 -2.80 19.62
N PRO A 71 -11.18 -1.77 19.02
CA PRO A 71 -12.62 -1.77 18.73
C PRO A 71 -12.99 -2.89 17.74
N ASP A 72 -14.27 -3.25 17.70
CA ASP A 72 -14.84 -4.16 16.70
C ASP A 72 -15.82 -3.39 15.80
N PRO A 73 -15.59 -3.29 14.48
CA PRO A 73 -14.47 -3.87 13.75
C PRO A 73 -13.17 -3.05 13.90
N ILE A 74 -12.03 -3.72 13.77
CA ILE A 74 -10.68 -3.13 13.91
C ILE A 74 -10.40 -2.27 12.68
N PRO A 75 -10.16 -0.95 12.81
CA PRO A 75 -9.85 -0.09 11.67
C PRO A 75 -8.45 -0.40 11.12
N VAL A 76 -8.32 -0.48 9.80
CA VAL A 76 -7.06 -0.80 9.12
C VAL A 76 -6.82 0.09 7.91
N VAL A 77 -5.54 0.28 7.55
CA VAL A 77 -5.14 0.90 6.28
C VAL A 77 -4.46 -0.14 5.40
N LEU A 78 -5.04 -0.37 4.23
CA LEU A 78 -4.61 -1.41 3.30
C LEU A 78 -3.68 -0.81 2.25
N LEU A 79 -2.48 -1.38 2.13
CA LEU A 79 -1.63 -1.17 0.97
C LEU A 79 -2.05 -2.14 -0.13
N GLY A 80 -3.01 -1.73 -0.95
CA GLY A 80 -3.65 -2.62 -1.92
C GLY A 80 -2.71 -3.03 -3.05
N ARG A 81 -2.00 -2.06 -3.64
CA ARG A 81 -1.13 -2.26 -4.81
C ARG A 81 0.16 -1.48 -4.62
N LEU A 82 1.25 -2.06 -5.10
CA LEU A 82 2.55 -1.43 -5.20
C LEU A 82 3.23 -2.00 -6.44
N ALA A 83 3.65 -1.12 -7.35
CA ALA A 83 4.30 -1.49 -8.58
C ALA A 83 5.41 -0.50 -8.92
N VAL A 84 6.47 -1.00 -9.55
CA VAL A 84 7.59 -0.22 -10.08
C VAL A 84 7.77 -0.61 -11.52
N ASP A 85 7.98 0.40 -12.37
CA ASP A 85 8.27 0.21 -13.78
C ASP A 85 9.50 -0.68 -13.97
N VAL A 86 9.45 -1.57 -14.97
CA VAL A 86 10.48 -2.58 -15.24
C VAL A 86 11.87 -1.98 -15.42
N GLU A 87 11.99 -0.79 -16.05
CA GLU A 87 13.27 -0.11 -16.28
C GLU A 87 13.89 0.44 -14.99
N TYR A 88 13.08 0.54 -13.93
CA TYR A 88 13.47 1.10 -12.63
C TYR A 88 13.45 0.07 -11.50
N GLN A 89 13.20 -1.20 -11.82
CA GLN A 89 13.37 -2.30 -10.87
C GLN A 89 14.85 -2.48 -10.49
N GLY A 90 15.10 -3.03 -9.31
CA GLY A 90 16.46 -3.17 -8.76
C GLY A 90 17.06 -1.90 -8.15
N LYS A 91 16.50 -0.71 -8.39
CA LYS A 91 16.97 0.59 -7.85
C LYS A 91 16.41 0.94 -6.47
N LYS A 92 15.97 -0.06 -5.69
CA LYS A 92 15.32 0.09 -4.36
C LYS A 92 14.06 0.97 -4.32
N LEU A 93 13.49 1.37 -5.48
CA LEU A 93 12.29 2.22 -5.53
C LEU A 93 11.08 1.59 -4.83
N GLY A 94 10.91 0.27 -4.90
CA GLY A 94 9.81 -0.42 -4.20
C GLY A 94 9.88 -0.26 -2.68
N ALA A 95 11.09 -0.23 -2.11
CA ALA A 95 11.30 0.00 -0.68
C ALA A 95 11.03 1.47 -0.30
N LEU A 96 11.43 2.41 -1.17
CA LEU A 96 11.15 3.84 -0.98
C LEU A 96 9.65 4.15 -1.06
N LEU A 97 8.93 3.58 -2.02
CA LEU A 97 7.46 3.68 -2.12
C LEU A 97 6.78 3.17 -0.84
N LEU A 98 7.27 2.04 -0.31
CA LEU A 98 6.73 1.46 0.92
C LEU A 98 7.04 2.31 2.15
N GLN A 99 8.23 2.89 2.22
CA GLN A 99 8.60 3.82 3.28
C GLN A 99 7.76 5.10 3.22
N ASP A 100 7.54 5.65 2.03
CA ASP A 100 6.66 6.80 1.82
C ASP A 100 5.22 6.49 2.24
N ALA A 101 4.69 5.33 1.82
CA ALA A 101 3.36 4.87 2.24
C ALA A 101 3.23 4.79 3.77
N TRP A 102 4.24 4.23 4.45
CA TRP A 102 4.28 4.16 5.90
C TRP A 102 4.27 5.55 6.54
N LYS A 103 5.14 6.46 6.08
CA LYS A 103 5.21 7.83 6.60
C LYS A 103 3.88 8.57 6.45
N ARG A 104 3.19 8.38 5.32
CA ARG A 104 1.87 9.00 5.10
C ARG A 104 0.83 8.48 6.07
N VAL A 105 0.77 7.17 6.29
CA VAL A 105 -0.17 6.60 7.26
C VAL A 105 0.16 7.07 8.67
N ALA A 106 1.43 7.04 9.07
CA ALA A 106 1.87 7.55 10.37
C ALA A 106 1.48 9.03 10.59
N SER A 107 1.70 9.89 9.59
CA SER A 107 1.31 11.31 9.66
C SER A 107 -0.20 11.53 9.72
N THR A 108 -0.99 10.64 9.10
CA THR A 108 -2.46 10.72 9.16
C THR A 108 -2.97 10.27 10.53
N THR A 109 -2.31 9.29 11.15
CA THR A 109 -2.70 8.78 12.47
C THR A 109 -2.42 9.73 13.64
N GLU A 110 -1.40 10.60 13.53
CA GLU A 110 -1.19 11.68 14.51
C GLU A 110 -2.42 12.58 14.63
N GLN A 111 -3.15 12.78 13.54
CA GLN A 111 -4.39 13.57 13.54
C GLN A 111 -5.59 12.76 14.05
N TRP A 112 -5.59 11.43 13.93
CA TRP A 112 -6.77 10.58 14.16
C TRP A 112 -6.71 9.80 15.49
N ALA A 113 -5.67 9.98 16.30
CA ALA A 113 -5.49 9.32 17.60
C ALA A 113 -5.56 7.77 17.57
N PHE A 114 -5.36 7.16 16.40
CA PHE A 114 -5.27 5.70 16.24
C PHE A 114 -3.81 5.27 16.17
N GLN A 115 -3.41 4.21 16.86
CA GLN A 115 -2.09 3.59 16.67
C GLN A 115 -2.14 2.71 15.39
N PRO A 116 -1.33 2.98 14.34
CA PRO A 116 -1.38 2.21 13.10
C PRO A 116 -0.71 0.84 13.27
N TYR A 117 -1.37 -0.10 13.94
CA TYR A 117 -0.88 -1.48 14.05
C TYR A 117 -1.12 -2.29 12.76
N THR A 118 -1.87 -1.78 11.78
CA THR A 118 -2.28 -2.57 10.62
C THR A 118 -2.03 -1.83 9.32
N LEU A 119 -0.76 -1.57 9.04
CA LEU A 119 -0.32 -1.47 7.66
C LEU A 119 0.16 -2.85 7.22
N MET A 120 -0.27 -3.29 6.04
CA MET A 120 0.29 -4.38 5.23
C MET A 120 -0.55 -5.67 5.13
N LEU A 121 -1.67 -5.56 4.44
CA LEU A 121 -2.19 -6.63 3.61
C LEU A 121 -1.92 -6.27 2.13
N PRO A 122 -0.88 -6.83 1.48
CA PRO A 122 -0.78 -6.75 0.03
C PRO A 122 -1.91 -7.60 -0.57
N LEU A 123 -2.87 -6.95 -1.23
CA LEU A 123 -3.93 -7.62 -2.00
C LEU A 123 -3.35 -8.14 -3.32
N GLY A 124 -2.45 -9.13 -3.23
CA GLY A 124 -1.71 -9.69 -4.37
C GLY A 124 -1.74 -11.22 -4.45
N LYS A 125 -2.53 -11.90 -3.62
CA LYS A 125 -2.82 -13.34 -3.75
C LYS A 125 -4.30 -13.54 -3.41
N GLN A 126 -5.07 -14.01 -4.40
CA GLN A 126 -6.45 -14.49 -4.28
C GLN A 126 -6.54 -15.71 -3.35
N ASN A 127 -6.19 -15.57 -2.06
CA ASN A 127 -6.42 -16.57 -1.02
C ASN A 127 -6.22 -15.96 0.37
N GLU A 128 -7.33 -15.88 1.12
CA GLU A 128 -7.44 -15.39 2.51
C GLU A 128 -6.46 -16.09 3.48
N ASN A 129 -6.06 -17.33 3.16
CA ASN A 129 -5.06 -18.09 3.93
C ASN A 129 -3.60 -17.63 3.72
N SER A 130 -3.28 -17.01 2.58
CA SER A 130 -1.93 -16.49 2.30
C SER A 130 -1.69 -15.13 2.96
N ALA A 131 -2.75 -14.32 3.06
CA ALA A 131 -2.73 -13.01 3.72
C ALA A 131 -2.25 -13.10 5.17
N ASN A 132 -2.79 -14.03 5.96
CA ASN A 132 -2.42 -14.24 7.35
C ASN A 132 -0.98 -14.78 7.54
N LYS A 133 -0.48 -15.58 6.59
CA LYS A 133 0.91 -16.09 6.61
C LYS A 133 1.93 -15.01 6.20
N PHE A 134 1.59 -14.20 5.20
CA PHE A 134 2.41 -13.07 4.76
C PHE A 134 2.42 -11.91 5.78
N LEU A 135 1.29 -11.66 6.45
CA LEU A 135 1.15 -10.68 7.53
C LEU A 135 2.19 -10.90 8.63
N LYS A 136 2.36 -12.14 9.10
CA LYS A 136 3.35 -12.48 10.16
C LYS A 136 4.81 -12.31 9.73
N GLN A 137 5.12 -12.68 8.49
CA GLN A 137 6.51 -12.69 7.99
C GLN A 137 7.06 -11.27 7.78
N LYS A 138 6.21 -10.36 7.33
CA LYS A 138 6.64 -9.06 6.82
C LYS A 138 6.50 -7.93 7.85
N THR A 139 5.57 -8.01 8.81
CA THR A 139 5.59 -7.13 10.02
C THR A 139 6.87 -7.32 10.81
N THR A 140 7.34 -8.57 10.96
CA THR A 140 8.64 -8.88 11.57
C THR A 140 9.81 -8.27 10.79
N SER A 141 9.77 -8.34 9.46
CA SER A 141 10.84 -7.79 8.60
C SER A 141 10.85 -6.24 8.58
N MET A 142 9.66 -5.61 8.63
CA MET A 142 9.53 -4.15 8.67
C MET A 142 9.91 -3.55 10.02
N ALA A 143 9.54 -4.20 11.14
CA ALA A 143 10.01 -3.82 12.46
C ALA A 143 11.55 -3.87 12.56
N LYS A 144 12.15 -4.88 11.93
CA LYS A 144 13.62 -5.03 11.83
C LYS A 144 14.29 -4.03 10.89
N PHE A 145 13.55 -3.52 9.89
CA PHE A 145 14.01 -2.48 8.97
C PHE A 145 13.91 -1.09 9.61
N LEU A 146 12.84 -0.82 10.35
CA LEU A 146 12.65 0.41 11.12
C LEU A 146 13.59 0.50 12.34
N SER A 147 13.99 -0.63 12.94
CA SER A 147 14.95 -0.65 14.06
C SER A 147 16.42 -0.53 13.64
N ARG A 148 16.72 -0.39 12.34
CA ARG A 148 18.08 -0.38 11.78
C ARG A 148 18.47 0.97 11.16
N ASN A 149 17.64 2.01 11.30
CA ASN A 149 17.98 3.40 11.01
C ASN A 149 17.72 4.26 12.25
#